data_AF-T0YNR2-F1
#
_entry.id   AF-T0YNR2-F1
#
_cell.length_a   1.000
_cell.length_b   1.000
_cell.length_c   1.000
_cell.angle_alpha   90.00
_cell.angle_beta   90.00
_cell.angle_gamma   90.00
#
_symmetry.space_group_name_H-M   'P 1'
#
loop_
_entity.id
_entity.type
_entity.pdbx_description
1 polymer ?
#
loop_
_entity_poly.entity_id
_entity_poly.type
_entity_poly.pdbx_seq_one_letter_code
_entity_poly.pdbx_strand_id
1 'polypeptide(L)'
;MLPFGTVQGLGVTEFPSVSWHEKGEVRTAPWRSGSDLPPPKRVVIADDHMKASVAYHLACEGTAILWRGDFQNARQLLVALARRIDEPHKGKKQTVAEAERLTSIASSLPLSADEFHRYRLMQSQRARKLGMLLLPFDADFRIPLRRAPDVQQACTEAYGKATMPFIASLRELLGIIGAHEWRTKG
;
A
#
# COMPACT_ATOMS: atom_id res chain seq x y z
N MET A 1 35.84 -43.56 8.77
CA MET A 1 35.61 -42.65 7.63
C MET A 1 34.11 -42.51 7.46
N LEU A 2 33.51 -41.54 8.13
CA LEU A 2 32.07 -41.26 8.09
C LEU A 2 31.84 -40.02 7.21
N PRO A 3 30.82 -39.98 6.35
CA PRO A 3 30.58 -38.83 5.48
C PRO A 3 30.03 -37.64 6.31
N PHE A 4 30.67 -36.49 6.17
CA PHE A 4 30.21 -35.22 6.74
C PHE A 4 28.89 -34.82 6.08
N GLY A 5 27.93 -34.48 6.94
CA GLY A 5 26.54 -34.28 6.61
C GLY A 5 26.26 -33.08 5.71
N THR A 6 25.28 -33.30 4.84
CA THR A 6 24.44 -32.28 4.24
C THR A 6 23.88 -31.35 5.31
N VAL A 7 24.30 -30.08 5.30
CA VAL A 7 23.60 -29.03 6.05
C VAL A 7 22.45 -28.54 5.18
N GLN A 8 21.26 -29.10 5.40
CA GLN A 8 19.99 -28.44 5.05
C GLN A 8 19.50 -27.66 6.28
N GLY A 9 19.04 -26.43 6.05
CA GLY A 9 18.00 -25.83 6.90
C GLY A 9 18.39 -24.60 7.71
N LEU A 10 18.37 -23.44 7.07
CA LEU A 10 17.68 -22.28 7.65
C LEU A 10 16.67 -21.84 6.59
N GLY A 11 15.40 -22.10 6.84
CA GLY A 11 14.31 -21.61 6.01
C GLY A 11 14.34 -20.09 6.01
N VAL A 12 15.02 -19.51 5.02
CA VAL A 12 14.79 -18.13 4.63
C VAL A 12 13.36 -18.15 4.12
N THR A 13 12.44 -17.58 4.88
CA THR A 13 11.12 -17.27 4.35
C THR A 13 11.38 -16.38 3.14
N GLU A 14 11.32 -16.95 1.93
CA GLU A 14 11.50 -16.20 0.68
C GLU A 14 10.30 -15.28 0.56
N PHE A 15 10.38 -14.13 1.22
CA PHE A 15 9.43 -13.07 1.00
C PHE A 15 9.57 -12.67 -0.47
N PRO A 16 8.47 -12.56 -1.22
CA PRO A 16 8.52 -11.99 -2.56
C PRO A 16 9.28 -10.66 -2.50
N SER A 17 9.99 -10.30 -3.56
CA SER A 17 10.75 -9.04 -3.60
C SER A 17 10.17 -8.08 -4.63
N VAL A 18 10.42 -6.80 -4.43
CA VAL A 18 10.21 -5.75 -5.42
C VAL A 18 11.56 -5.25 -5.92
N SER A 19 11.63 -4.93 -7.20
CA SER A 19 12.82 -4.38 -7.85
C SER A 19 12.55 -3.00 -8.42
N TRP A 20 13.51 -2.07 -8.30
CA TRP A 20 13.43 -0.74 -8.88
C TRP A 20 14.81 -0.26 -9.32
N HIS A 21 14.85 0.79 -10.15
CA HIS A 21 16.09 1.47 -10.52
C HIS A 21 16.31 2.70 -9.63
N GLU A 22 17.49 2.82 -9.03
CA GLU A 22 17.90 3.95 -8.19
C GLU A 22 19.36 4.31 -8.49
N LYS A 23 19.63 5.57 -8.85
CA LYS A 23 21.00 6.06 -9.14
C LYS A 23 21.77 5.21 -10.17
N GLY A 24 21.07 4.64 -11.15
CA GLY A 24 21.67 3.79 -12.19
C GLY A 24 21.80 2.32 -11.82
N GLU A 25 21.46 1.93 -10.59
CA GLU A 25 21.54 0.54 -10.12
C GLU A 25 20.16 -0.08 -9.98
N VAL A 26 20.04 -1.37 -10.27
CA VAL A 26 18.85 -2.16 -9.91
C VAL A 26 18.97 -2.52 -8.44
N ARG A 27 17.98 -2.11 -7.65
CA ARG A 27 17.86 -2.46 -6.24
C ARG A 27 16.67 -3.36 -6.02
N THR A 28 16.78 -4.21 -5.02
CA THR A 28 15.71 -5.10 -4.60
C THR A 28 15.52 -5.03 -3.10
N ALA A 29 14.29 -5.24 -2.65
CA ALA A 29 13.96 -5.39 -1.24
C ALA A 29 12.79 -6.36 -1.06
N PRO A 30 12.71 -7.05 0.09
CA PRO A 30 11.53 -7.83 0.45
C PRO A 30 10.26 -6.99 0.37
N TRP A 31 9.22 -7.57 -0.20
CA TRP A 31 7.86 -7.08 -0.20
C TRP A 31 7.14 -7.63 1.02
N ARG A 32 6.49 -6.75 1.77
CA ARG A 32 5.61 -7.13 2.87
C ARG A 32 4.21 -6.58 2.64
N SER A 33 3.24 -7.48 2.70
CA SER A 33 1.83 -7.15 2.75
C SER A 33 1.11 -8.07 3.73
N GLY A 34 0.35 -7.48 4.63
CA GLY A 34 -0.56 -8.13 5.56
C GLY A 34 -1.96 -8.38 4.98
N SER A 35 -2.16 -8.09 3.70
CA SER A 35 -3.37 -8.49 2.95
C SER A 35 -3.05 -9.48 1.82
N ASP A 36 -1.91 -10.16 1.89
CA ASP A 36 -1.42 -11.14 0.90
C ASP A 36 -1.43 -10.62 -0.54
N LEU A 37 -1.21 -9.31 -0.72
CA LEU A 37 -1.14 -8.71 -2.04
C LEU A 37 0.18 -9.13 -2.72
N PRO A 38 0.15 -9.46 -4.02
CA PRO A 38 1.37 -9.77 -4.76
C PRO A 38 2.28 -8.53 -4.87
N PRO A 39 3.61 -8.72 -4.95
CA PRO A 39 4.55 -7.61 -5.15
C PRO A 39 4.24 -6.89 -6.48
N PRO A 40 4.29 -5.54 -6.50
CA PRO A 40 4.17 -4.79 -7.75
C PRO A 40 5.26 -5.16 -8.75
N LYS A 41 4.88 -5.36 -10.01
CA LYS A 41 5.82 -5.73 -11.09
C LYS A 41 6.70 -4.58 -11.57
N ARG A 42 6.23 -3.35 -11.39
CA ARG A 42 6.92 -2.12 -11.81
C ARG A 42 6.94 -1.16 -10.65
N VAL A 43 8.11 -0.61 -10.36
CA VAL A 43 8.31 0.36 -9.29
C VAL A 43 9.13 1.52 -9.83
N VAL A 44 8.66 2.75 -9.60
CA VAL A 44 9.40 3.98 -9.88
C VAL A 44 9.66 4.73 -8.58
N ILE A 45 10.75 5.49 -8.53
CA ILE A 45 11.05 6.37 -7.40
C ILE A 45 10.33 7.71 -7.59
N ALA A 46 9.83 8.24 -6.48
CA ALA A 46 9.27 9.58 -6.43
C ALA A 46 9.61 10.29 -5.11
N ASP A 47 9.50 11.61 -5.13
CA ASP A 47 9.68 12.49 -3.99
C ASP A 47 8.62 13.60 -3.96
N ASP A 48 8.84 14.61 -3.12
CA ASP A 48 7.94 15.73 -2.87
C ASP A 48 7.57 16.55 -4.13
N HIS A 49 8.28 16.38 -5.24
CA HIS A 49 8.00 17.06 -6.51
C HIS A 49 6.98 16.32 -7.39
N MET A 50 6.63 15.07 -7.06
CA MET A 50 5.67 14.30 -7.85
C MET A 50 4.24 14.82 -7.69
N LYS A 51 3.60 15.19 -8.80
CA LYS A 51 2.20 15.61 -8.84
C LYS A 51 1.25 14.41 -8.64
N ALA A 52 0.15 14.64 -7.93
CA ALA A 52 -0.89 13.63 -7.70
C ALA A 52 -1.53 13.09 -8.99
N SER A 53 -1.59 13.89 -10.06
CA SER A 53 -2.07 13.42 -11.36
C SER A 53 -1.14 12.35 -11.97
N VAL A 54 0.18 12.58 -11.92
CA VAL A 54 1.18 11.63 -12.42
C VAL A 54 1.13 10.35 -11.59
N ALA A 55 1.10 10.48 -10.27
CA ALA A 55 0.96 9.33 -9.37
C ALA A 55 -0.31 8.52 -9.64
N TYR A 56 -1.42 9.20 -9.96
CA TYR A 56 -2.70 8.55 -10.30
C TYR A 56 -2.61 7.75 -11.60
N HIS A 57 -1.97 8.30 -12.63
CA HIS A 57 -1.76 7.58 -13.89
C HIS A 57 -0.89 6.34 -13.70
N LEU A 58 0.24 6.49 -12.97
CA LEU A 58 1.11 5.36 -12.63
C LEU A 58 0.36 4.26 -11.87
N ALA A 59 -0.43 4.63 -10.86
CA ALA A 59 -1.22 3.66 -10.09
C ALA A 59 -2.30 2.98 -10.95
N CYS A 60 -2.92 3.68 -11.90
CA CYS A 60 -3.87 3.09 -12.85
C CYS A 60 -3.20 2.10 -13.81
N GLU A 61 -1.95 2.35 -14.20
CA GLU A 61 -1.14 1.43 -15.01
C GLU A 61 -0.61 0.22 -14.21
N GLY A 62 -0.80 0.22 -12.89
CA GLY A 62 -0.25 -0.80 -11.99
C GLY A 62 1.24 -0.61 -11.69
N THR A 63 1.76 0.60 -11.88
CA THR A 63 3.12 0.99 -11.49
C THR A 63 3.10 1.52 -10.06
N ALA A 64 3.87 0.88 -9.19
CA ALA A 64 4.06 1.33 -7.83
C ALA A 64 5.08 2.46 -7.73
N ILE A 65 4.93 3.28 -6.70
CA ILE A 65 5.70 4.48 -6.45
C ILE A 65 6.40 4.29 -5.11
N LEU A 66 7.71 4.11 -5.15
CA LEU A 66 8.55 4.07 -3.96
C LEU A 66 8.90 5.49 -3.54
N TRP A 67 8.34 5.93 -2.41
CA TRP A 67 8.51 7.30 -1.93
C TRP A 67 9.86 7.50 -1.25
N ARG A 68 10.53 8.59 -1.61
CA ARG A 68 11.83 9.05 -1.07
C ARG A 68 11.78 10.49 -0.55
N GLY A 69 10.60 11.12 -0.56
CA GLY A 69 10.39 12.45 -0.02
C GLY A 69 10.03 12.43 1.47
N ASP A 70 9.26 13.40 1.92
CA ASP A 70 8.81 13.51 3.29
C ASP A 70 7.58 12.64 3.59
N PHE A 71 7.47 12.09 4.80
CA PHE A 71 6.36 11.21 5.18
C PHE A 71 5.00 11.92 5.15
N GLN A 72 4.93 13.18 5.61
CA GLN A 72 3.66 13.92 5.61
C GLN A 72 3.21 14.22 4.18
N ASN A 73 4.14 14.49 3.26
CA ASN A 73 3.83 14.68 1.85
C ASN A 73 3.37 13.38 1.20
N ALA A 74 3.93 12.23 1.58
CA ALA A 74 3.43 10.92 1.15
C ALA A 74 1.96 10.72 1.57
N ARG A 75 1.61 11.08 2.82
CA ARG A 75 0.22 11.01 3.31
C ARG A 75 -0.71 11.95 2.53
N GLN A 76 -0.27 13.18 2.27
CA GLN A 76 -1.03 14.13 1.47
C GLN A 76 -1.24 13.63 0.03
N LEU A 77 -0.21 13.04 -0.58
CA LEU A 77 -0.29 12.42 -1.89
C LEU A 77 -1.31 11.27 -1.88
N LEU A 78 -1.30 10.41 -0.86
CA LEU A 78 -2.27 9.33 -0.72
C LEU A 78 -3.72 9.85 -0.64
N VAL A 79 -3.96 10.92 0.12
CA VAL A 79 -5.28 11.56 0.21
C VAL A 79 -5.69 12.15 -1.13
N ALA A 80 -4.77 12.82 -1.83
CA ALA A 80 -5.03 13.36 -3.16
C ALA A 80 -5.32 12.26 -4.20
N LEU A 81 -4.62 11.12 -4.11
CA LEU A 81 -4.89 9.94 -4.93
C LEU A 81 -6.27 9.36 -4.65
N ALA A 82 -6.67 9.26 -3.38
CA ALA A 82 -7.99 8.76 -3.00
C ALA A 82 -9.11 9.62 -3.61
N ARG A 83 -9.00 10.95 -3.47
CA ARG A 83 -9.94 11.90 -4.07
C ARG A 83 -10.06 11.72 -5.59
N ARG A 84 -8.94 11.49 -6.28
CA ARG A 84 -8.93 11.29 -7.74
C ARG A 84 -9.50 9.95 -8.18
N ILE A 85 -9.35 8.91 -7.38
CA ILE A 85 -9.96 7.60 -7.63
C ILE A 85 -11.47 7.67 -7.44
N ASP A 86 -11.91 8.43 -6.44
CA ASP A 86 -13.32 8.62 -6.09
C ASP A 86 -14.00 9.69 -6.97
N GLU A 87 -13.23 10.57 -7.62
CA GLU A 87 -13.77 11.57 -8.55
C GLU A 87 -14.42 10.88 -9.76
N PRO A 88 -15.70 11.17 -10.06
CA PRO A 88 -16.31 10.72 -11.29
C PRO A 88 -15.53 11.31 -12.47
N HIS A 89 -15.07 10.45 -13.38
CA HIS A 89 -14.30 10.87 -14.55
C HIS A 89 -15.06 11.95 -15.32
N LYS A 90 -14.55 13.19 -15.31
CA LYS A 90 -15.12 14.34 -16.04
C LYS A 90 -15.36 14.10 -17.55
N GLY A 91 -14.86 13.00 -18.13
CA GLY A 91 -14.99 12.65 -19.55
C GLY A 91 -16.12 11.70 -19.92
N LYS A 92 -16.85 11.10 -18.97
CA LYS A 92 -18.11 10.39 -19.26
C LYS A 92 -19.16 10.94 -18.31
N LYS A 93 -20.27 11.43 -18.85
CA LYS A 93 -21.48 11.81 -18.09
C LYS A 93 -21.94 10.62 -17.24
N GLN A 94 -21.32 10.39 -16.09
CA GLN A 94 -22.01 9.81 -14.96
C GLN A 94 -22.88 10.96 -14.45
N THR A 95 -24.15 10.88 -14.77
CA THR A 95 -25.16 11.82 -14.29
C THR A 95 -25.08 11.86 -12.76
N VAL A 96 -25.41 13.01 -12.17
CA VAL A 96 -25.52 13.17 -10.71
C VAL A 96 -26.31 12.02 -10.08
N ALA A 97 -27.28 11.47 -10.81
CA ALA A 97 -28.05 10.27 -10.47
C ALA A 97 -27.26 8.97 -10.24
N GLU A 98 -26.13 8.72 -10.94
CA GLU A 98 -25.31 7.51 -10.73
C GLU A 98 -24.44 7.63 -9.47
N ALA A 99 -23.94 8.84 -9.18
CA ALA A 99 -23.24 9.16 -7.95
C ALA A 99 -24.19 9.15 -6.74
N GLU A 100 -25.41 9.66 -6.91
CA GLU A 100 -26.50 9.56 -5.93
C GLU A 100 -26.93 8.10 -5.73
N ARG A 101 -26.99 7.28 -6.78
CA ARG A 101 -27.22 5.82 -6.65
C ARG A 101 -26.14 5.11 -5.86
N LEU A 102 -24.86 5.40 -6.13
CA LEU A 102 -23.74 4.81 -5.37
C LEU A 102 -23.75 5.24 -3.89
N THR A 103 -24.19 6.48 -3.62
CA THR A 103 -24.35 7.03 -2.27
C THR A 103 -25.60 6.45 -1.57
N SER A 104 -26.68 6.22 -2.32
CA SER A 104 -27.90 5.58 -1.82
C SER A 104 -27.69 4.10 -1.57
N ILE A 105 -26.95 3.38 -2.42
CA ILE A 105 -26.49 1.99 -2.21
C ILE A 105 -25.67 1.88 -0.93
N ALA A 106 -24.75 2.82 -0.68
CA ALA A 106 -24.00 2.84 0.59
C ALA A 106 -24.90 3.09 1.83
N SER A 107 -26.12 3.61 1.63
CA SER A 107 -27.06 4.02 2.68
C SER A 107 -28.36 3.20 2.74
N SER A 108 -28.60 2.29 1.78
CA SER A 108 -29.82 1.49 1.68
C SER A 108 -29.52 0.05 2.04
N LEU A 109 -29.89 -0.35 3.25
CA LEU A 109 -29.96 -1.75 3.65
C LEU A 109 -31.39 -2.26 3.43
N PRO A 110 -31.57 -3.46 2.84
CA PRO A 110 -30.54 -4.36 2.33
C PRO A 110 -30.17 -4.08 0.86
N LEU A 111 -28.87 -4.21 0.55
CA LEU A 111 -28.36 -4.27 -0.82
C LEU A 111 -28.71 -5.61 -1.46
N SER A 112 -29.03 -5.61 -2.76
CA SER A 112 -29.09 -6.85 -3.52
C SER A 112 -27.71 -7.53 -3.58
N ALA A 113 -27.67 -8.85 -3.81
CA ALA A 113 -26.41 -9.60 -3.91
C ALA A 113 -25.47 -9.03 -5.00
N ASP A 114 -26.03 -8.59 -6.14
CA ASP A 114 -25.28 -7.94 -7.21
C ASP A 114 -24.72 -6.57 -6.82
N GLU A 115 -25.44 -5.79 -6.02
CA GLU A 115 -24.94 -4.51 -5.49
C GLU A 115 -23.81 -4.72 -4.48
N PHE A 116 -23.93 -5.72 -3.60
CA PHE A 116 -22.87 -6.08 -2.67
C PHE A 116 -21.60 -6.57 -3.40
N HIS A 117 -21.76 -7.40 -4.44
CA HIS A 117 -20.65 -7.85 -5.27
C HIS A 117 -19.96 -6.68 -5.97
N ARG A 118 -20.71 -5.74 -6.56
CA ARG A 118 -20.16 -4.54 -7.19
C ARG A 118 -19.44 -3.65 -6.18
N TYR A 119 -20.02 -3.41 -5.01
CA TYR A 119 -19.41 -2.63 -3.95
C TYR A 119 -18.08 -3.22 -3.50
N ARG A 120 -18.03 -4.53 -3.23
CA ARG A 120 -16.77 -5.24 -2.87
C ARG A 120 -15.72 -5.14 -3.96
N LEU A 121 -16.11 -5.28 -5.23
CA LEU A 121 -15.20 -5.14 -6.36
C LEU A 121 -14.62 -3.72 -6.44
N MET A 122 -15.45 -2.69 -6.34
CA MET A 122 -15.03 -1.29 -6.34
C MET A 122 -14.07 -0.99 -5.18
N GLN A 123 -14.39 -1.45 -3.96
CA GLN A 123 -13.51 -1.27 -2.80
C GLN A 123 -12.17 -1.99 -2.96
N SER A 124 -12.16 -3.21 -3.50
CA SER A 124 -10.92 -3.95 -3.80
C SER A 124 -10.05 -3.22 -4.83
N GLN A 125 -10.65 -2.75 -5.93
CA GLN A 125 -9.94 -1.98 -6.95
C GLN A 125 -9.36 -0.67 -6.40
N ARG A 126 -10.14 0.04 -5.58
CA ARG A 126 -9.71 1.27 -4.89
C ARG A 126 -8.53 0.99 -3.96
N ALA A 127 -8.64 -0.05 -3.14
CA ALA A 127 -7.58 -0.48 -2.23
C ALA A 127 -6.29 -0.83 -2.98
N ARG A 128 -6.40 -1.52 -4.13
CA ARG A 128 -5.25 -1.87 -4.97
C ARG A 128 -4.53 -0.64 -5.52
N LYS A 129 -5.26 0.34 -6.07
CA LYS A 129 -4.66 1.58 -6.61
C LYS A 129 -3.96 2.40 -5.52
N LEU A 130 -4.62 2.58 -4.38
CA LEU A 130 -4.02 3.27 -3.22
C LEU A 130 -2.84 2.51 -2.63
N GLY A 131 -2.83 1.17 -2.78
CA GLY A 131 -1.74 0.30 -2.38
C GLY A 131 -0.43 0.53 -3.13
N MET A 132 -0.45 1.25 -4.26
CA MET A 132 0.72 1.50 -5.11
C MET A 132 1.70 2.54 -4.54
N LEU A 133 1.33 3.29 -3.51
CA LEU A 133 2.27 4.18 -2.82
C LEU A 133 3.02 3.40 -1.73
N LEU A 134 4.31 3.19 -1.93
CA LEU A 134 5.18 2.33 -1.14
C LEU A 134 6.17 3.15 -0.30
N LEU A 135 6.52 2.60 0.87
CA LEU A 135 7.52 3.14 1.79
C LEU A 135 8.63 2.13 2.07
N PRO A 136 9.88 2.59 2.24
CA PRO A 136 10.91 1.78 2.86
C PRO A 136 10.68 1.65 4.38
N PHE A 137 11.07 0.50 4.92
CA PHE A 137 11.16 0.24 6.36
C PHE A 137 12.51 -0.41 6.66
N ASP A 138 13.12 0.00 7.78
CA ASP A 138 14.29 -0.66 8.35
C ASP A 138 13.88 -1.93 9.12
N ALA A 139 14.89 -2.71 9.54
CA ALA A 139 14.68 -3.99 10.23
C ALA A 139 14.00 -3.85 11.61
N ASP A 140 13.91 -2.64 12.14
CA ASP A 140 13.23 -2.29 13.39
C ASP A 140 11.90 -1.55 13.16
N PHE A 141 11.33 -1.60 11.95
CA PHE A 141 10.11 -0.86 11.55
C PHE A 141 10.25 0.66 11.49
N ARG A 142 11.46 1.22 11.63
CA ARG A 142 11.66 2.64 11.36
C ARG A 142 11.44 2.92 9.88
N ILE A 143 10.82 4.05 9.60
CA ILE A 143 10.65 4.55 8.23
C ILE A 143 11.74 5.60 8.04
N PRO A 144 12.73 5.37 7.15
CA PRO A 144 13.86 6.28 6.95
C PRO A 144 13.47 7.50 6.10
N LEU A 145 12.36 8.16 6.45
CA LEU A 145 11.84 9.37 5.83
C LEU A 145 11.70 10.47 6.89
N ARG A 146 11.84 11.71 6.44
CA ARG A 146 11.68 12.87 7.32
C ARG A 146 10.24 12.96 7.86
N ARG A 147 10.11 13.30 9.15
CA ARG A 147 8.82 13.43 9.88
C ARG A 147 7.97 12.16 9.89
N ALA A 148 8.58 10.98 9.69
CA ALA A 148 7.91 9.73 9.92
C ALA A 148 7.60 9.56 11.43
N PRO A 149 6.37 9.16 11.80
CA PRO A 149 6.04 8.86 13.18
C PRO A 149 6.72 7.57 13.64
N ASP A 150 6.80 7.37 14.95
CA ASP A 150 7.13 6.05 15.49
C ASP A 150 5.97 5.09 15.27
N VAL A 151 6.23 3.98 14.57
CA VAL A 151 5.25 2.96 14.19
C VAL A 151 5.63 1.58 14.69
N GLN A 152 6.71 1.46 15.46
CA GLN A 152 7.32 0.18 15.81
C GLN A 152 6.34 -0.75 16.53
N GLN A 153 5.62 -0.24 17.52
CA GLN A 153 4.68 -1.04 18.29
C GLN A 153 3.52 -1.53 17.42
N ALA A 154 2.86 -0.61 16.69
CA ALA A 154 1.75 -0.95 15.80
C ALA A 154 2.17 -1.97 14.73
N CYS A 155 3.35 -1.78 14.13
CA CYS A 155 3.90 -2.71 13.14
C CYS A 155 4.30 -4.06 13.77
N THR A 156 4.84 -4.08 14.98
CA THR A 156 5.19 -5.33 15.68
C THR A 156 3.95 -6.16 15.98
N GLU A 157 2.85 -5.52 16.39
CA GLU A 157 1.58 -6.20 16.64
C GLU A 157 0.95 -6.76 15.36
N ALA A 158 1.04 -6.03 14.24
CA ALA A 158 0.45 -6.44 12.97
C ALA A 158 1.29 -7.47 12.21
N TYR A 159 2.62 -7.29 12.22
CA TYR A 159 3.52 -8.06 11.38
C TYR A 159 4.41 -9.05 12.14
N GLY A 160 4.44 -9.00 13.48
CA GLY A 160 5.46 -9.67 14.29
C GLY A 160 6.82 -8.96 14.20
N LYS A 161 7.90 -9.65 14.57
CA LYS A 161 9.26 -9.08 14.51
C LYS A 161 9.72 -8.90 13.06
N ALA A 162 10.28 -7.73 12.74
CA ALA A 162 11.08 -7.55 11.52
C ALA A 162 12.53 -7.93 11.81
N THR A 163 13.19 -8.58 10.84
CA THR A 163 14.61 -8.97 10.93
C THR A 163 15.45 -8.40 9.79
N MET A 164 14.80 -7.79 8.80
CA MET A 164 15.44 -7.21 7.62
C MET A 164 14.65 -5.99 7.11
N PRO A 165 15.30 -5.03 6.45
CA PRO A 165 14.59 -3.94 5.77
C PRO A 165 13.63 -4.48 4.71
N PHE A 166 12.49 -3.81 4.51
CA PHE A 166 11.46 -4.24 3.59
C PHE A 166 10.71 -3.04 2.99
N ILE A 167 9.86 -3.32 2.00
CA ILE A 167 8.97 -2.34 1.39
C ILE A 167 7.52 -2.77 1.63
N ALA A 168 6.69 -1.82 2.06
CA ALA A 168 5.25 -2.03 2.25
C ALA A 168 4.46 -0.78 1.82
N SER A 169 3.15 -0.92 1.70
CA SER A 169 2.26 0.18 1.30
C SER A 169 2.02 1.18 2.45
N LEU A 170 2.04 2.48 2.14
CA LEU A 170 1.59 3.52 3.08
C LEU A 170 0.11 3.33 3.47
N ARG A 171 -0.76 2.93 2.53
CA ARG A 171 -2.17 2.70 2.82
C ARG A 171 -2.35 1.65 3.92
N GLU A 172 -1.56 0.59 3.82
CA GLU A 172 -1.58 -0.51 4.77
C GLU A 172 -1.07 -0.06 6.15
N LEU A 173 0.05 0.66 6.19
CA LEU A 173 0.58 1.24 7.42
C LEU A 173 -0.47 2.09 8.15
N LEU A 174 -1.21 2.93 7.43
CA LEU A 174 -2.25 3.76 8.06
C LEU A 174 -3.40 2.92 8.65
N GLY A 175 -3.74 1.78 8.04
CA GLY A 175 -4.70 0.84 8.61
C GLY A 175 -4.17 0.18 9.89
N ILE A 176 -2.90 -0.22 9.90
CA ILE A 176 -2.23 -0.80 11.07
C ILE A 176 -2.20 0.19 12.23
N ILE A 177 -1.80 1.44 11.97
CA ILE A 177 -1.78 2.51 12.98
C ILE A 177 -3.18 2.74 13.54
N GLY A 178 -4.20 2.88 12.68
CA GLY A 178 -5.58 3.11 13.14
C GLY A 178 -6.12 1.95 13.99
N ALA A 179 -5.83 0.70 13.63
CA ALA A 179 -6.23 -0.46 14.42
C ALA A 179 -5.53 -0.54 15.78
N HIS A 180 -4.25 -0.15 15.85
CA HIS A 180 -3.51 -0.04 17.10
C HIS A 180 -4.09 1.07 18.00
N GLU A 181 -4.31 2.27 17.44
CA GLU A 181 -4.90 3.39 18.19
C GLU A 181 -6.29 3.06 18.74
N TRP A 182 -7.12 2.35 17.98
CA TRP A 182 -8.43 1.90 18.44
C TRP A 182 -8.33 0.95 19.64
N ARG A 183 -7.40 -0.02 19.62
CA ARG A 183 -7.22 -0.96 20.73
C ARG A 183 -6.69 -0.28 22.01
N THR A 184 -5.90 0.78 21.85
CA THR A 184 -5.27 1.49 22.98
C THR A 184 -6.20 2.53 23.61
N LYS A 185 -7.14 3.12 22.83
CA LYS A 185 -7.99 4.23 23.27
C LYS A 185 -9.50 3.93 23.31
N GLY A 186 -9.90 2.80 22.73
CA GLY A 186 -11.30 2.36 22.65
C GLY A 186 -11.79 1.62 23.88
#